data_AF-A0A315B2N1-F1
#
_entry.id   AF-A0A315B2N1-F1
#
_cell.length_a   1.000
_cell.length_b   1.000
_cell.length_c   1.000
_cell.angle_alpha   90.00
_cell.angle_beta   90.00
_cell.angle_gamma   90.00
#
_symmetry.space_group_name_H-M   'P 1'
#
loop_
_entity.id
_entity.type
_entity.pdbx_description
1 polymer ?
#
loop_
_entity_poly.entity_id
_entity_poly.type
_entity_poly.pdbx_seq_one_letter_code
_entity_poly.pdbx_strand_id
1 'polypeptide(L)'
;MPTEVNMICFANLPFKKMAAWECVEHYGQLAIAFTDQYRNRIGAKCVAYYDLVGLPNDPKVIAYKKSLDAEMPDQKLERELVAYRKPLQLWPEFRVYYPVISVVSDPNGAQVKLLPYDRYAEGYEFWREQEARVVLADDVEYLGFEPKDVLRIFVPTLQAKQAVENCLATAWDWQPPVVLFPYKG
;
A
#
# COMPACT_ATOMS: atom_id res chain seq x y z
N MET A 1 -3.84 -9.38 14.95
CA MET A 1 -4.89 -9.41 13.91
C MET A 1 -4.36 -10.19 12.73
N PRO A 2 -4.70 -11.48 12.56
CA PRO A 2 -4.36 -12.23 11.37
C PRO A 2 -5.59 -12.23 10.46
N THR A 3 -5.69 -11.22 9.61
CA THR A 3 -6.61 -11.26 8.48
C THR A 3 -5.84 -10.68 7.32
N GLU A 4 -5.25 -11.56 6.52
CA GLU A 4 -4.66 -11.19 5.25
C GLU A 4 -5.76 -10.51 4.43
N VAL A 5 -5.55 -9.22 4.12
CA VAL A 5 -6.42 -8.47 3.21
C VAL A 5 -5.72 -8.49 1.87
N ASN A 6 -6.33 -9.12 0.87
CA ASN A 6 -5.86 -9.03 -0.50
C ASN A 6 -6.03 -7.58 -0.97
N MET A 7 -4.93 -6.85 -1.06
CA MET A 7 -4.96 -5.43 -1.42
C MET A 7 -3.79 -5.03 -2.29
N ILE A 8 -4.04 -4.06 -3.17
CA ILE A 8 -3.01 -3.38 -3.95
C ILE A 8 -2.80 -1.99 -3.35
N CYS A 9 -1.54 -1.67 -3.07
CA CYS A 9 -1.11 -0.39 -2.50
C CYS A 9 -0.54 0.53 -3.59
N PHE A 10 -0.88 1.81 -3.51
CA PHE A 10 -0.48 2.86 -4.43
C PHE A 10 0.08 4.05 -3.64
N ALA A 11 0.99 4.80 -4.24
CA ALA A 11 1.36 6.12 -3.75
C ALA A 11 0.45 7.19 -4.40
N ASN A 12 -0.28 7.95 -3.58
CA ASN A 12 -1.13 9.04 -4.05
C ASN A 12 -0.40 10.38 -3.92
N LEU A 13 0.52 10.63 -4.84
CA LEU A 13 1.43 11.78 -4.80
C LEU A 13 1.35 12.63 -6.08
N PRO A 14 1.30 13.98 -5.97
CA PRO A 14 1.49 14.84 -7.14
C PRO A 14 2.88 14.66 -7.77
N PHE A 15 2.97 14.56 -9.11
CA PHE A 15 4.24 14.31 -9.80
C PHE A 15 5.36 15.30 -9.45
N LYS A 16 5.04 16.57 -9.22
CA LYS A 16 6.02 17.60 -8.81
C LYS A 16 6.68 17.34 -7.46
N LYS A 17 6.09 16.49 -6.61
CA LYS A 17 6.66 16.09 -5.32
C LYS A 17 7.46 14.78 -5.42
N MET A 18 7.39 14.07 -6.54
CA MET A 18 7.97 12.73 -6.67
C MET A 18 9.50 12.73 -6.61
N ALA A 19 10.16 13.78 -7.11
CA ALA A 19 11.61 13.92 -7.02
C ALA A 19 12.14 14.00 -5.58
N ALA A 20 11.31 14.52 -4.65
CA ALA A 20 11.65 14.67 -3.24
C ALA A 20 10.97 13.61 -2.36
N TRP A 21 10.39 12.57 -2.96
CA TRP A 21 9.66 11.55 -2.22
C TRP A 21 10.61 10.48 -1.68
N GLU A 22 10.86 10.54 -0.38
CA GLU A 22 11.83 9.70 0.31
C GLU A 22 11.41 8.22 0.38
N CYS A 23 10.11 7.92 0.32
CA CYS A 23 9.62 6.54 0.43
C CYS A 23 9.91 5.69 -0.83
N VAL A 24 10.53 6.25 -1.87
CA VAL A 24 10.92 5.53 -3.09
C VAL A 24 11.73 4.26 -2.80
N GLU A 25 12.54 4.26 -1.76
CA GLU A 25 13.35 3.09 -1.39
C GLU A 25 12.50 1.87 -1.01
N HIS A 26 11.25 2.09 -0.55
CA HIS A 26 10.33 1.02 -0.17
C HIS A 26 9.33 0.64 -1.27
N TYR A 27 9.09 1.54 -2.22
CA TYR A 27 8.11 1.37 -3.32
C TYR A 27 8.77 1.06 -4.67
N GLY A 28 10.10 1.18 -4.78
CA GLY A 28 10.87 0.95 -5.98
C GLY A 28 10.90 2.15 -6.94
N GLN A 29 11.77 2.07 -7.95
CA GLN A 29 11.99 3.12 -8.96
C GLN A 29 11.30 2.82 -10.31
N LEU A 30 10.70 1.62 -10.44
CA LEU A 30 9.85 1.23 -11.57
C LEU A 30 8.39 1.40 -11.12
N ALA A 31 7.62 2.23 -11.81
CA ALA A 31 6.23 2.48 -11.43
C ALA A 31 5.34 2.82 -12.64
N ILE A 32 4.05 2.49 -12.53
CA ILE A 32 3.01 2.92 -13.47
C ILE A 32 2.14 3.94 -12.74
N ALA A 33 2.01 5.13 -13.30
CA ALA A 33 1.09 6.13 -12.79
C ALA A 33 -0.21 6.11 -13.59
N PHE A 34 -1.33 6.15 -12.86
CA PHE A 34 -2.66 6.08 -13.43
C PHE A 34 -3.40 7.43 -13.34
N THR A 35 -4.41 7.59 -14.19
CA THR A 35 -5.32 8.74 -14.15
C THR A 35 -6.19 8.73 -12.89
N ASP A 36 -6.65 9.92 -12.48
CA ASP A 36 -7.67 10.05 -11.43
C ASP A 36 -8.98 9.34 -11.81
N GLN A 37 -9.33 9.32 -13.11
CA GLN A 37 -10.49 8.59 -13.61
C GLN A 37 -10.35 7.09 -13.33
N TYR A 38 -9.19 6.49 -13.63
CA TYR A 38 -8.93 5.09 -13.33
C TYR A 38 -8.97 4.82 -11.83
N ARG A 39 -8.26 5.64 -11.04
CA ARG A 39 -8.24 5.56 -9.57
C ARG A 39 -9.66 5.54 -8.99
N ASN A 40 -10.54 6.41 -9.47
CA ASN A 40 -11.93 6.47 -9.04
C ASN A 40 -12.72 5.25 -9.49
N ARG A 41 -12.51 4.78 -10.73
CA ARG A 41 -13.16 3.58 -11.29
C ARG A 41 -12.87 2.32 -10.48
N ILE A 42 -11.63 2.14 -10.03
CA ILE A 42 -11.22 0.97 -9.22
C ILE A 42 -11.54 1.14 -7.72
N GLY A 43 -12.11 2.29 -7.32
CA GLY A 43 -12.48 2.54 -5.93
C GLY A 43 -11.28 2.66 -4.98
N ALA A 44 -10.13 3.13 -5.45
CA ALA A 44 -8.96 3.29 -4.59
C ALA A 44 -9.17 4.37 -3.53
N LYS A 45 -8.95 4.03 -2.26
CA LYS A 45 -9.15 4.95 -1.12
C LYS A 45 -7.82 5.24 -0.43
N CYS A 46 -7.64 6.48 0.02
CA CYS A 46 -6.50 6.85 0.84
C CYS A 46 -6.55 6.13 2.19
N VAL A 47 -5.38 5.72 2.68
CA VAL A 47 -5.22 5.25 4.05
C VAL A 47 -5.37 6.42 5.01
N ALA A 48 -6.10 6.20 6.10
CA ALA A 48 -6.15 7.12 7.22
C ALA A 48 -5.05 6.78 8.22
N TYR A 49 -4.33 7.81 8.66
CA TYR A 49 -3.27 7.68 9.64
C TYR A 49 -3.77 8.13 11.01
N TYR A 50 -3.46 7.37 12.05
CA TYR A 50 -3.83 7.68 13.41
C TYR A 50 -2.59 7.78 14.30
N ASP A 51 -2.60 8.69 15.26
CA ASP A 51 -1.72 8.58 16.41
C ASP A 51 -2.34 7.72 17.51
N LEU A 52 -1.51 7.28 18.47
CA LEU A 52 -1.96 6.40 19.55
C LEU A 52 -3.06 7.04 20.42
N VAL A 53 -3.05 8.36 20.55
CA VAL A 53 -4.01 9.13 21.35
C VAL A 53 -5.32 9.35 20.59
N GLY A 54 -5.24 9.44 19.26
CA GLY A 54 -6.36 9.65 18.35
C GLY A 54 -7.11 8.38 18.00
N LEU A 55 -6.44 7.21 18.01
CA LEU A 55 -7.06 5.93 17.66
C LEU A 55 -8.36 5.63 18.44
N PRO A 56 -8.44 5.83 19.77
CA PRO A 56 -9.67 5.62 20.53
C PRO A 56 -10.82 6.56 20.15
N ASN A 57 -10.52 7.68 19.47
CA ASN A 57 -11.49 8.67 19.03
C ASN A 57 -11.94 8.48 17.57
N ASP A 58 -11.33 7.54 16.82
CA ASP A 58 -11.77 7.24 15.45
C ASP A 58 -13.19 6.63 15.48
N PRO A 59 -14.17 7.23 14.77
CA PRO A 59 -15.56 6.76 14.81
C PRO A 59 -15.75 5.30 14.39
N LYS A 60 -14.94 4.79 13.44
CA LYS A 60 -15.00 3.39 13.01
C LYS A 60 -14.39 2.47 14.06
N VAL A 61 -13.33 2.90 14.74
CA VAL A 61 -12.75 2.13 15.86
C VAL A 61 -13.73 2.06 17.03
N ILE A 62 -14.37 3.17 17.37
CA ILE A 62 -15.42 3.21 18.40
C ILE A 62 -16.57 2.27 18.04
N ALA A 63 -17.05 2.32 16.80
CA ALA A 63 -18.13 1.45 16.34
C ALA A 63 -17.73 -0.03 16.39
N TYR A 64 -16.50 -0.38 15.99
CA TYR A 64 -16.01 -1.75 16.06
C TYR A 64 -15.90 -2.23 17.50
N LYS A 65 -15.36 -1.40 18.40
CA LYS A 65 -15.29 -1.73 19.83
C LYS A 65 -16.68 -1.98 20.42
N LYS A 66 -17.67 -1.16 20.08
CA LYS A 66 -19.07 -1.40 20.51
C LYS A 66 -19.61 -2.72 20.00
N SER A 67 -19.25 -3.13 18.77
CA SER A 67 -19.65 -4.44 18.23
C SER A 67 -19.01 -5.61 19.00
N LEU A 68 -17.75 -5.45 19.42
CA LEU A 68 -17.05 -6.42 20.26
C LEU A 68 -17.66 -6.51 21.67
N ASP A 69 -17.95 -5.36 22.29
CA ASP A 69 -18.58 -5.28 23.63
C ASP A 69 -19.99 -5.90 23.63
N ALA A 70 -20.67 -5.92 22.47
CA ALA A 70 -21.95 -6.59 22.26
C ALA A 70 -21.82 -8.07 21.89
N GLU A 71 -20.61 -8.64 21.92
CA GLU A 71 -20.28 -10.02 21.52
C GLU A 71 -20.70 -10.36 20.07
N MET A 72 -20.82 -9.34 19.22
CA MET A 72 -21.23 -9.45 17.82
C MET A 72 -20.24 -8.69 16.92
N PRO A 73 -19.03 -9.23 16.68
CA PRO A 73 -17.99 -8.54 15.91
C PRO A 73 -18.44 -8.18 14.49
N ASP A 74 -18.36 -6.90 14.14
CA ASP A 74 -18.62 -6.44 12.77
C ASP A 74 -17.41 -6.72 11.86
N GLN A 75 -17.43 -7.86 11.18
CA GLN A 75 -16.37 -8.30 10.26
C GLN A 75 -16.12 -7.32 9.11
N LYS A 76 -17.15 -6.60 8.65
CA LYS A 76 -17.00 -5.62 7.57
C LYS A 76 -16.19 -4.43 8.06
N LEU A 77 -16.49 -3.98 9.28
CA LEU A 77 -15.78 -2.89 9.92
C LEU A 77 -14.35 -3.29 10.27
N GLU A 78 -14.14 -4.52 10.77
CA GLU A 78 -12.80 -5.08 10.99
C GLU A 78 -11.95 -5.04 9.72
N ARG A 79 -12.46 -5.59 8.61
CA ARG A 79 -11.76 -5.58 7.31
C ARG A 79 -11.44 -4.16 6.84
N GLU A 80 -12.39 -3.23 6.96
CA GLU A 80 -12.20 -1.81 6.60
C GLU A 80 -11.18 -1.11 7.51
N LEU A 81 -11.09 -1.49 8.80
CA LEU A 81 -10.09 -0.97 9.72
C LEU A 81 -8.68 -1.48 9.33
N VAL A 82 -8.52 -2.79 9.13
CA VAL A 82 -7.25 -3.40 8.71
C VAL A 82 -6.79 -2.88 7.35
N ALA A 83 -7.71 -2.74 6.41
CA ALA A 83 -7.40 -2.33 5.06
C ALA A 83 -7.04 -0.84 4.94
N TYR A 84 -7.61 0.05 5.75
CA TYR A 84 -7.52 1.49 5.48
C TYR A 84 -7.08 2.34 6.67
N ARG A 85 -6.63 1.74 7.77
CA ARG A 85 -5.97 2.48 8.85
C ARG A 85 -4.55 2.00 9.06
N LYS A 86 -3.64 2.95 9.23
CA LYS A 86 -2.25 2.72 9.62
C LYS A 86 -1.86 3.65 10.76
N PRO A 87 -0.92 3.23 11.62
CA PRO A 87 -0.32 4.16 12.56
C PRO A 87 0.41 5.29 11.80
N LEU A 88 0.40 6.50 12.35
CA LEU A 88 1.08 7.67 11.79
C LEU A 88 2.60 7.44 11.70
N GLN A 89 3.17 6.81 12.72
CA GLN A 89 4.57 6.44 12.80
C GLN A 89 4.72 5.09 13.50
N LEU A 90 5.86 4.41 13.29
CA LEU A 90 6.17 3.19 14.02
C LEU A 90 6.56 3.52 15.46
N TRP A 91 5.62 3.38 16.39
CA TRP A 91 5.89 3.55 17.82
C TRP A 91 6.65 2.35 18.40
N PRO A 92 7.57 2.57 19.35
CA PRO A 92 8.23 1.49 20.09
C PRO A 92 7.24 0.47 20.65
N GLU A 93 6.13 0.95 21.21
CA GLU A 93 5.09 0.16 21.85
C GLU A 93 4.26 -0.65 20.85
N PHE A 94 4.23 -0.26 19.57
CA PHE A 94 3.51 -1.01 18.53
C PHE A 94 4.03 -2.45 18.42
N ARG A 95 5.34 -2.64 18.59
CA ARG A 95 5.98 -3.98 18.60
C ARG A 95 5.56 -4.83 19.81
N VAL A 96 5.15 -4.19 20.91
CA VAL A 96 4.71 -4.86 22.13
C VAL A 96 3.24 -5.24 22.05
N TYR A 97 2.39 -4.39 21.47
CA TYR A 97 0.93 -4.57 21.45
C TYR A 97 0.39 -5.35 20.23
N TYR A 98 1.12 -5.40 19.10
CA TYR A 98 0.65 -6.05 17.86
C TYR A 98 1.63 -7.09 17.27
N PRO A 99 2.10 -8.08 18.04
CA PRO A 99 2.95 -9.13 17.50
C PRO A 99 2.20 -9.99 16.47
N VAL A 100 2.62 -9.96 15.21
CA VAL A 100 2.18 -10.92 14.18
C VAL A 100 3.04 -12.18 14.34
N ILE A 101 2.39 -13.31 14.58
CA ILE A 101 3.05 -14.61 14.75
C ILE A 101 3.28 -15.21 13.35
N SER A 102 4.53 -15.51 13.01
CA SER A 102 4.88 -16.33 11.84
C SER A 102 5.46 -17.65 12.31
N VAL A 103 4.96 -18.75 11.73
CA VAL A 103 5.46 -20.11 11.98
C VAL A 103 6.34 -20.48 10.81
N VAL A 104 7.65 -20.55 11.03
CA VAL A 104 8.61 -21.02 10.03
C VAL A 104 8.92 -22.47 10.34
N SER A 105 8.60 -23.36 9.41
CA SER A 105 8.97 -24.78 9.49
C SER A 105 10.34 -24.98 8.87
N ASP A 106 11.28 -25.53 9.63
CA ASP A 106 12.57 -26.02 9.13
C ASP A 106 12.69 -27.55 9.38
N PRO A 107 13.73 -28.23 8.88
CA PRO A 107 13.91 -29.68 9.06
C PRO A 107 14.05 -30.15 10.51
N ASN A 108 14.30 -29.23 11.45
CA ASN A 108 14.50 -29.48 12.88
C ASN A 108 13.27 -29.11 13.74
N GLY A 109 12.21 -28.56 13.14
CA GLY A 109 10.94 -28.25 13.80
C GLY A 109 10.30 -26.95 13.34
N ALA A 110 9.10 -26.67 13.83
CA ALA A 110 8.45 -25.38 13.67
C ALA A 110 8.99 -24.39 14.71
N GLN A 111 9.64 -23.32 14.26
CA GLN A 111 10.01 -22.20 15.12
C GLN A 111 9.00 -21.08 14.99
N VAL A 112 8.46 -20.64 16.13
CA VAL A 112 7.65 -19.42 16.21
C VAL A 112 8.62 -18.24 16.27
N LYS A 113 8.67 -17.44 15.19
CA LYS A 113 9.37 -16.16 15.20
C LYS A 113 8.34 -15.02 15.23
N LEU A 114 8.52 -14.12 16.20
CA LEU A 114 7.92 -12.80 16.16
C LEU A 114 8.56 -12.07 14.98
N LEU A 115 7.77 -11.70 13.97
CA LEU A 115 8.23 -10.77 12.94
C LEU A 115 7.88 -9.36 13.44
N PRO A 116 8.84 -8.55 13.92
CA PRO A 116 8.59 -7.13 14.01
C PRO A 116 8.39 -6.59 12.58
N TYR A 117 7.73 -5.45 12.45
CA TYR A 117 7.91 -4.55 11.30
C TYR A 117 9.39 -4.13 11.23
N ASP A 118 10.28 -5.05 10.84
CA ASP A 118 11.73 -4.89 10.80
C ASP A 118 12.20 -4.20 9.52
N ARG A 119 11.34 -4.18 8.48
CA ARG A 119 11.52 -3.36 7.28
C ARG A 119 11.64 -1.87 7.59
N TYR A 120 11.03 -1.40 8.68
CA TYR A 120 10.97 0.02 9.02
C TYR A 120 11.72 0.29 10.33
N ALA A 121 12.52 1.34 10.32
CA ALA A 121 13.18 1.83 11.54
C ALA A 121 12.13 2.34 12.55
N GLU A 122 12.50 2.33 13.83
CA GLU A 122 11.71 3.01 14.86
C GLU A 122 11.52 4.48 14.50
N GLY A 123 10.30 5.00 14.71
CA GLY A 123 9.96 6.37 14.31
C GLY A 123 9.69 6.56 12.81
N TYR A 124 9.70 5.50 11.99
CA TYR A 124 9.33 5.60 10.58
C TYR A 124 7.94 6.20 10.42
N GLU A 125 7.82 7.27 9.63
CA GLU A 125 6.60 8.04 9.45
C GLU A 125 5.77 7.51 8.25
N PHE A 126 4.86 6.58 8.50
CA PHE A 126 4.02 5.96 7.46
C PHE A 126 3.18 6.96 6.68
N TRP A 127 2.83 8.11 7.25
CA TRP A 127 2.06 9.15 6.55
C TRP A 127 2.80 9.74 5.35
N ARG A 128 4.13 9.66 5.32
CA ARG A 128 4.95 10.09 4.18
C ARG A 128 4.76 9.20 2.94
N GLU A 129 4.29 7.97 3.12
CA GLU A 129 4.00 7.05 2.01
C GLU A 129 2.82 7.53 1.14
N GLN A 130 1.95 8.40 1.67
CA GLN A 130 0.76 8.90 0.98
C GLN A 130 -0.08 7.75 0.38
N GLU A 131 -0.25 6.68 1.17
CA GLU A 131 -0.74 5.41 0.65
C GLU A 131 -2.23 5.47 0.29
N ALA A 132 -2.58 4.91 -0.85
CA ALA A 132 -3.94 4.57 -1.24
C ALA A 132 -4.04 3.08 -1.54
N ARG A 133 -5.21 2.48 -1.33
CA ARG A 133 -5.40 1.03 -1.44
C ARG A 133 -6.68 0.68 -2.19
N VAL A 134 -6.62 -0.44 -2.87
CA VAL A 134 -7.79 -1.18 -3.36
C VAL A 134 -7.81 -2.52 -2.66
N VAL A 135 -8.90 -2.83 -1.95
CA VAL A 135 -9.15 -4.17 -1.42
C VAL A 135 -9.78 -4.99 -2.53
N LEU A 136 -9.15 -6.09 -2.87
CA LEU A 136 -9.63 -7.05 -3.85
C LEU A 136 -10.60 -8.02 -3.19
N ALA A 137 -11.51 -8.57 -3.99
CA ALA A 137 -12.27 -9.73 -3.57
C ALA A 137 -11.34 -10.95 -3.47
N ASP A 138 -11.74 -11.94 -2.66
CA ASP A 138 -10.89 -13.09 -2.33
C ASP A 138 -10.49 -13.92 -3.58
N ASP A 139 -11.27 -13.83 -4.66
CA ASP A 139 -11.08 -14.52 -5.95
C ASP A 139 -10.40 -13.66 -7.03
N VAL A 140 -10.05 -12.42 -6.72
CA VAL A 140 -9.43 -11.49 -7.67
C VAL A 140 -7.94 -11.35 -7.38
N GLU A 141 -7.11 -11.85 -8.30
CA GLU A 141 -5.65 -11.82 -8.18
C GLU A 141 -5.00 -10.62 -8.89
N TYR A 142 -5.70 -10.01 -9.85
CA TYR A 142 -5.14 -8.96 -10.70
C TYR A 142 -6.10 -7.80 -10.87
N LEU A 143 -5.52 -6.62 -11.07
CA LEU A 143 -6.24 -5.40 -11.40
C LEU A 143 -5.92 -5.01 -12.85
N GLY A 144 -6.92 -5.16 -13.71
CA GLY A 144 -6.81 -4.80 -15.12
C GLY A 144 -6.93 -3.29 -15.35
N PHE A 145 -6.18 -2.78 -16.31
CA PHE A 145 -6.27 -1.42 -16.81
C PHE A 145 -6.10 -1.40 -18.32
N GLU A 146 -6.58 -0.32 -18.94
CA GLU A 146 -6.44 -0.04 -20.36
C GLU A 146 -5.26 0.93 -20.58
N PRO A 147 -4.66 0.97 -21.79
CA PRO A 147 -3.59 1.91 -22.12
C PRO A 147 -3.93 3.36 -21.73
N LYS A 148 -5.17 3.80 -21.99
CA LYS A 148 -5.65 5.16 -21.69
C LYS A 148 -5.72 5.51 -20.20
N ASP A 149 -5.68 4.50 -19.32
CA ASP A 149 -5.65 4.72 -17.87
C ASP A 149 -4.27 5.12 -17.38
N VAL A 150 -3.22 4.87 -18.17
CA VAL A 150 -1.83 5.12 -17.80
C VAL A 150 -1.44 6.54 -18.17
N LEU A 151 -1.08 7.36 -17.18
CA LEU A 151 -0.52 8.69 -17.40
C LEU A 151 0.94 8.63 -17.80
N ARG A 152 1.71 7.74 -17.17
CA ARG A 152 3.16 7.67 -17.31
C ARG A 152 3.71 6.38 -16.76
N ILE A 153 4.83 5.92 -17.32
CA ILE A 153 5.64 4.85 -16.76
C ILE A 153 6.99 5.42 -16.33
N PHE A 154 7.37 5.17 -15.08
CA PHE A 154 8.65 5.56 -14.52
C PHE A 154 9.59 4.37 -14.53
N VAL A 155 10.82 4.55 -14.98
CA VAL A 155 11.84 3.50 -15.08
C VAL A 155 13.17 3.97 -14.50
N PRO A 156 13.98 3.08 -13.91
CA PRO A 156 15.22 3.47 -13.23
C PRO A 156 16.38 3.76 -14.18
N THR A 157 16.37 3.23 -15.41
CA THR A 157 17.52 3.29 -16.32
C THR A 157 17.11 3.56 -17.77
N LEU A 158 18.06 4.08 -18.56
CA LEU A 158 17.87 4.28 -20.00
C LEU A 158 17.60 2.95 -20.74
N GLN A 159 18.26 1.88 -20.32
CA GLN A 159 18.03 0.56 -20.89
C GLN A 159 16.60 0.07 -20.62
N ALA A 160 16.10 0.24 -19.39
CA ALA A 160 14.72 -0.09 -19.05
C ALA A 160 13.73 0.77 -19.82
N LYS A 161 14.02 2.07 -20.01
CA LYS A 161 13.22 2.96 -20.84
C LYS A 161 13.06 2.42 -22.25
N GLN A 162 14.17 2.12 -22.92
CA GLN A 162 14.15 1.62 -24.29
C GLN A 162 13.45 0.26 -24.40
N ALA A 163 13.65 -0.64 -23.43
CA ALA A 163 12.98 -1.93 -23.40
C ALA A 163 11.45 -1.79 -23.25
N VAL A 164 10.99 -0.93 -22.34
CA VAL A 164 9.55 -0.66 -22.14
C VAL A 164 8.95 -0.01 -23.38
N GLU A 165 9.60 1.02 -23.94
CA GLU A 165 9.11 1.69 -25.16
C GLU A 165 8.98 0.71 -26.33
N ASN A 166 9.97 -0.15 -26.55
CA ASN A 166 9.92 -1.17 -27.59
C ASN A 166 8.77 -2.17 -27.36
N CYS A 167 8.54 -2.58 -26.11
CA CYS A 167 7.44 -3.49 -25.76
C CYS A 167 6.07 -2.82 -26.00
N LEU A 168 5.91 -1.57 -25.58
CA LEU A 168 4.66 -0.84 -25.77
C LEU A 168 4.37 -0.58 -27.26
N ALA A 169 5.40 -0.35 -28.07
CA ALA A 169 5.24 -0.10 -29.50
C ALA A 169 4.66 -1.27 -30.29
N THR A 170 4.82 -2.49 -29.80
CA THR A 170 4.25 -3.70 -30.42
C THR A 170 2.96 -4.17 -29.75
N ALA A 171 2.73 -3.76 -28.50
CA ALA A 171 1.60 -4.24 -27.71
C ALA A 171 0.39 -3.28 -27.71
N TRP A 172 0.61 -1.96 -27.74
CA TRP A 172 -0.44 -0.96 -27.50
C TRP A 172 -0.56 0.06 -28.64
N ASP A 173 -1.79 0.38 -29.03
CA ASP A 173 -2.10 1.40 -30.04
C ASP A 173 -1.75 2.83 -29.59
N TRP A 174 -1.70 3.05 -28.27
CA TRP A 174 -1.29 4.31 -27.66
C TRP A 174 -0.25 4.05 -26.59
N GLN A 175 0.78 4.89 -26.55
CA GLN A 175 1.94 4.70 -25.67
C GLN A 175 2.01 5.86 -24.66
N PRO A 176 1.89 5.58 -23.35
CA PRO A 176 2.15 6.61 -22.35
C PRO A 176 3.63 7.01 -22.39
N PRO A 177 3.96 8.25 -21.98
CA PRO A 177 5.34 8.64 -21.79
C PRO A 177 6.06 7.69 -20.83
N VAL A 178 7.23 7.18 -21.25
CA VAL A 178 8.15 6.45 -20.38
C VAL A 178 9.23 7.44 -19.94
N VAL A 179 9.44 7.63 -18.64
CA VAL A 179 10.39 8.63 -18.13
C VAL A 179 11.36 8.02 -17.13
N LEU A 180 12.57 8.57 -17.10
CA LEU A 180 13.56 8.16 -16.10
C LEU A 180 13.16 8.66 -14.70
N PHE A 181 13.40 7.81 -13.71
CA PHE A 181 13.38 8.16 -12.30
C PHE A 181 14.81 8.56 -11.83
N PRO A 182 14.97 9.58 -10.96
CA PRO A 182 13.94 10.46 -10.43
C PRO A 182 13.42 11.40 -11.50
N TYR A 183 12.10 11.53 -11.55
CA TYR A 183 11.44 12.42 -12.50
C TYR A 183 11.69 13.88 -12.10
N LYS A 184 12.41 14.60 -12.95
CA LYS A 184 12.60 16.05 -12.84
C LYS A 184 11.58 16.74 -13.75
N GLY A 185 10.33 16.79 -13.28
CA GLY A 185 9.23 17.46 -13.96
C GLY A 185 9.06 18.91 -13.55
#